data_AF-A0A7R9H388-F1
#
_entry.id   AF-A0A7R9H388-F1
#
_cell.length_a   1.000
_cell.length_b   1.000
_cell.length_c   1.000
_cell.angle_alpha   90.00
_cell.angle_beta   90.00
_cell.angle_gamma   90.00
#
_symmetry.space_group_name_H-M   'P 1'
#
loop_
_entity.id
_entity.type
_entity.pdbx_description
1 polymer ?
#
loop_
_entity_poly.entity_id
_entity_poly.type
_entity_poly.pdbx_seq_one_letter_code
_entity_poly.pdbx_strand_id
1 'polypeptide(L)'
;MCPRYWHRSLNPKKLIEVKFSHLSRNMTLQRTLKLYKLPEKTKTPGFRKLTENDLPRAHKLVAGWAGNAVQVGDSTTLLRLLTSKPNWKRPLGRPRAKFNNSFIFQFLERFDLAPIFTEEEFRHWFLPQSGIVDCFTVDSGTELTDLVSYYTLPSTVMHHPTHKMLKAAYSFYNVSTKTGWLDLMSDALVSAKNNGFDVFNALDLMENKEFLEELKFGIGDGNLQYYLYNWRCPPVPPQKVIHYTF
;
A
#
# COMPACT_ATOMS: atom_id res chain seq x y z
N MET A 1 -16.49 0.66 -6.59
CA MET A 1 -15.62 1.53 -5.75
C MET A 1 -14.52 2.04 -6.66
N CYS A 2 -14.16 3.33 -6.64
CA CYS A 2 -13.35 3.95 -7.68
C CYS A 2 -12.20 4.79 -7.08
N PRO A 3 -11.20 4.19 -6.43
CA PRO A 3 -9.98 4.93 -6.08
C PRO A 3 -9.22 5.36 -7.33
N ARG A 4 -8.57 6.51 -7.24
CA ARG A 4 -7.74 7.10 -8.28
C ARG A 4 -6.28 6.82 -8.02
N TYR A 5 -5.54 6.58 -9.10
CA TYR A 5 -4.08 6.50 -9.03
C TYR A 5 -3.46 7.87 -8.83
N TRP A 6 -2.41 7.89 -8.02
CA TRP A 6 -1.53 9.01 -7.79
C TRP A 6 -0.09 8.55 -7.99
N HIS A 7 0.76 9.43 -8.50
CA HIS A 7 2.16 9.11 -8.76
C HIS A 7 3.09 10.21 -8.25
N ARG A 8 4.22 9.80 -7.68
CA ARG A 8 5.28 10.67 -7.20
C ARG A 8 6.58 10.37 -7.92
N SER A 9 7.09 11.35 -8.65
CA SER A 9 8.32 11.21 -9.45
C SER A 9 9.57 11.06 -8.57
N LEU A 10 10.22 9.89 -8.56
CA LEU A 10 11.50 9.68 -7.86
C LEU A 10 12.70 9.99 -8.76
N ASN A 11 12.53 9.79 -10.07
CA ASN A 11 13.51 10.10 -11.11
C ASN A 11 12.89 10.97 -12.23
N PRO A 12 12.60 12.26 -11.98
CA PRO A 12 11.87 13.09 -12.93
C PRO A 12 12.52 13.19 -14.30
N LYS A 13 13.86 13.20 -14.37
CA LYS A 13 14.61 13.25 -15.63
C LYS A 13 14.26 12.05 -16.52
N LYS A 14 14.40 10.83 -15.98
CA LYS A 14 14.07 9.62 -16.73
C LYS A 14 12.59 9.57 -17.12
N LEU A 15 11.69 9.91 -16.21
CA LEU A 15 10.24 9.88 -16.48
C LEU A 15 9.84 10.81 -17.63
N ILE A 16 10.49 11.98 -17.75
CA ILE A 16 10.29 12.91 -18.87
C ILE A 16 10.90 12.36 -20.16
N GLU A 17 12.13 11.81 -20.11
CA GLU A 17 12.81 11.23 -21.28
C GLU A 17 12.01 10.08 -21.90
N VAL A 18 11.42 9.21 -21.07
CA VAL A 18 10.58 8.08 -21.53
C VAL A 18 9.11 8.45 -21.77
N LYS A 19 8.75 9.74 -21.67
CA LYS A 19 7.38 10.26 -21.85
C LYS A 19 6.34 9.65 -20.90
N PHE A 20 6.75 9.17 -19.73
CA PHE A 20 5.83 8.78 -18.66
C PHE A 20 5.21 10.02 -18.00
N SER A 21 5.99 11.09 -17.86
CA SER A 21 5.51 12.39 -17.36
C SER A 21 5.95 13.53 -18.27
N HIS A 22 5.30 14.68 -18.13
CA HIS A 22 5.58 15.87 -18.93
C HIS A 22 5.88 17.07 -18.04
N LEU A 23 6.65 18.03 -18.56
CA LEU A 23 6.83 19.33 -17.91
C LEU A 23 5.54 20.14 -18.07
N SER A 24 5.02 20.64 -16.94
CA SER A 24 3.91 21.59 -16.97
C SER A 24 4.37 22.95 -17.52
N ARG A 25 3.41 23.79 -17.90
CA ARG A 25 3.70 25.16 -18.37
C ARG A 25 4.56 25.90 -17.33
N ASN A 26 5.58 26.61 -17.78
CA ASN A 26 6.53 27.38 -16.96
C ASN A 26 7.47 26.56 -16.06
N MET A 27 7.51 25.23 -16.19
CA MET A 27 8.49 24.37 -15.53
C MET A 27 9.68 24.04 -16.44
N THR A 28 10.89 24.08 -15.86
CA THR A 28 12.11 23.57 -16.49
C THR A 28 12.52 22.25 -15.83
N LEU A 29 13.33 21.43 -16.50
CA LEU A 29 13.83 20.18 -15.92
C LEU A 29 14.53 20.42 -14.57
N GLN A 30 15.36 21.46 -14.45
CA GLN A 30 16.05 21.80 -13.20
C GLN A 30 15.06 22.16 -12.07
N ARG A 31 14.00 22.94 -12.38
CA ARG A 31 12.96 23.27 -11.40
C ARG A 31 12.22 22.01 -10.96
N THR A 32 11.89 21.11 -11.88
CA THR A 32 11.23 19.83 -11.58
C THR A 32 12.11 18.92 -10.71
N LEU A 33 13.40 18.82 -11.02
CA LEU A 33 14.36 18.08 -10.19
C LEU A 33 14.45 18.66 -8.78
N LYS A 34 14.49 19.98 -8.64
CA LYS A 34 14.49 20.66 -7.33
C LYS A 34 13.18 20.43 -6.57
N LEU A 35 12.04 20.52 -7.26
CA LEU A 35 10.71 20.33 -6.68
C LEU A 35 10.57 18.94 -6.07
N TYR A 36 11.06 17.92 -6.78
CA TYR A 36 10.88 16.53 -6.39
C TYR A 36 12.06 15.93 -5.60
N LYS A 37 13.09 16.72 -5.30
CA LYS A 37 14.26 16.30 -4.52
C LYS A 37 13.83 15.74 -3.17
N LEU A 38 14.36 14.56 -2.85
CA LEU A 38 14.23 13.89 -1.55
C LEU A 38 15.61 13.85 -0.86
N PRO A 39 15.65 13.79 0.48
CA PRO A 39 16.90 13.57 1.22
C PRO A 39 17.53 12.21 0.86
N GLU A 40 18.77 12.00 1.30
CA GLU A 40 19.51 10.75 1.06
C GLU A 40 19.25 9.70 2.13
N LYS A 41 18.92 10.14 3.35
CA LYS A 41 18.67 9.29 4.52
C LYS A 41 17.27 9.51 5.02
N THR A 42 16.69 8.45 5.58
CA THR A 42 15.43 8.50 6.32
C THR A 42 15.62 9.30 7.60
N LYS A 43 14.53 9.92 8.08
CA LYS A 43 14.56 10.78 9.27
C LYS A 43 14.05 10.07 10.52
N THR A 44 13.11 9.14 10.37
CA THR A 44 12.42 8.51 11.50
C THR A 44 13.36 7.55 12.23
N PRO A 45 13.64 7.76 13.53
CA PRO A 45 14.45 6.84 14.32
C PRO A 45 13.81 5.45 14.37
N GLY A 46 14.62 4.41 14.21
CA GLY A 46 14.13 3.03 14.21
C GLY A 46 13.47 2.58 12.90
N PHE A 47 13.37 3.46 11.89
CA PHE A 47 12.91 3.07 10.54
C PHE A 47 13.93 2.13 9.88
N ARG A 48 13.53 0.88 9.65
CA ARG A 48 14.39 -0.16 9.05
C ARG A 48 13.55 -1.17 8.27
N LYS A 49 14.21 -1.99 7.43
CA LYS A 49 13.52 -3.10 6.75
C LYS A 49 12.97 -4.09 7.79
N LEU A 50 11.79 -4.63 7.47
CA LEU A 50 11.19 -5.74 8.20
C LEU A 50 12.09 -6.97 8.10
N THR A 51 12.27 -7.68 9.21
CA THR A 51 13.01 -8.95 9.27
C THR A 51 12.11 -10.10 9.69
N GLU A 52 12.59 -11.33 9.54
CA GLU A 52 11.87 -12.54 9.96
C GLU A 52 11.43 -12.49 11.44
N ASN A 53 12.32 -12.01 12.32
CA ASN A 53 12.06 -11.91 13.77
C ASN A 53 10.96 -10.89 14.11
N ASP A 54 10.62 -10.01 13.17
CA ASP A 54 9.58 -9.00 13.35
C ASP A 54 8.19 -9.51 13.00
N LEU A 55 8.07 -10.62 12.26
CA LEU A 55 6.81 -11.08 11.69
C LEU A 55 5.69 -11.23 12.72
N PRO A 56 5.89 -11.83 13.92
CA PRO A 56 4.80 -11.92 14.89
C PRO A 56 4.33 -10.54 15.37
N ARG A 57 5.26 -9.58 15.54
CA ARG A 57 4.95 -8.21 15.99
C ARG A 57 4.31 -7.38 14.88
N ALA A 58 4.79 -7.52 13.64
CA ALA A 58 4.29 -6.82 12.47
C ALA A 58 2.92 -7.36 12.03
N HIS A 59 2.73 -8.69 12.07
CA HIS A 59 1.44 -9.34 11.86
C HIS A 59 0.45 -8.83 12.89
N LYS A 60 0.81 -8.78 14.17
CA LYS A 60 -0.03 -8.20 15.22
C LYS A 60 -0.39 -6.73 14.98
N LEU A 61 0.53 -5.93 14.43
CA LEU A 61 0.32 -4.52 14.12
C LEU A 61 -0.68 -4.32 12.97
N VAL A 62 -0.59 -5.14 11.91
CA VAL A 62 -1.42 -5.03 10.71
C VAL A 62 -2.73 -5.81 10.84
N ALA A 63 -2.66 -7.04 11.38
CA ALA A 63 -3.76 -7.97 11.54
C ALA A 63 -4.40 -7.80 12.92
N GLY A 64 -5.59 -7.21 12.92
CA GLY A 64 -6.39 -6.96 14.12
C GLY A 64 -7.80 -7.50 14.05
N TRP A 65 -8.13 -8.29 15.08
CA TRP A 65 -9.42 -8.93 15.41
C TRP A 65 -9.83 -10.18 14.61
N ALA A 66 -9.70 -11.34 15.24
CA ALA A 66 -10.54 -12.50 14.95
C ALA A 66 -11.98 -12.19 15.38
N GLY A 67 -12.95 -12.56 14.57
CA GLY A 67 -14.38 -12.51 14.85
C GLY A 67 -15.10 -13.25 13.74
N ASN A 68 -16.40 -13.00 13.52
CA ASN A 68 -17.08 -13.62 12.39
C ASN A 68 -16.43 -13.20 11.06
N ALA A 69 -15.92 -14.15 10.28
CA ALA A 69 -15.39 -13.96 8.93
C ALA A 69 -16.04 -14.95 7.96
N VAL A 70 -15.86 -14.75 6.66
CA VAL A 70 -16.40 -15.67 5.64
C VAL A 70 -15.26 -16.00 4.70
N GLN A 71 -15.08 -17.29 4.42
CA GLN A 71 -14.16 -17.73 3.41
C GLN A 71 -14.72 -17.43 2.02
N VAL A 72 -13.92 -16.75 1.19
CA VAL A 72 -14.29 -16.42 -0.19
C VAL A 72 -13.39 -17.19 -1.14
N GLY A 73 -13.86 -18.36 -1.56
CA GLY A 73 -13.16 -19.23 -2.52
C GLY A 73 -12.32 -20.29 -1.82
N ASP A 74 -11.46 -20.94 -2.59
CA ASP A 74 -10.67 -22.10 -2.15
C ASP A 74 -9.26 -21.69 -1.67
N SER A 75 -8.90 -20.40 -1.82
CA SER A 75 -7.68 -19.82 -1.28
C SER A 75 -7.79 -19.65 0.24
N THR A 76 -6.67 -19.86 0.95
CA THR A 76 -6.52 -19.59 2.39
C THR A 76 -6.77 -18.12 2.75
N THR A 77 -6.75 -17.23 1.76
CA THR A 77 -6.94 -15.79 1.98
C THR A 77 -8.41 -15.50 2.23
N LEU A 78 -8.73 -15.37 3.51
CA LEU A 78 -10.06 -15.03 3.97
C LEU A 78 -10.29 -13.54 3.73
N LEU A 79 -10.95 -13.21 2.62
CA LEU A 79 -11.61 -11.90 2.48
C LEU A 79 -12.70 -11.83 3.55
N ARG A 80 -12.44 -11.10 4.63
CA ARG A 80 -13.45 -10.76 5.61
C ARG A 80 -14.44 -9.80 4.97
N LEU A 81 -15.41 -10.35 4.27
CA LEU A 81 -16.60 -9.64 3.91
C LEU A 81 -17.49 -9.54 5.15
N LEU A 82 -17.67 -8.30 5.58
CA LEU A 82 -18.43 -7.87 6.75
C LEU A 82 -19.86 -8.40 6.77
N THR A 83 -20.03 -9.63 7.24
CA THR A 83 -21.35 -10.17 7.58
C THR A 83 -21.93 -9.59 8.88
N SER A 84 -21.30 -8.57 9.47
CA SER A 84 -21.84 -7.83 10.62
C SER A 84 -22.69 -6.63 10.21
N LYS A 85 -22.70 -6.20 8.94
CA LYS A 85 -23.49 -5.05 8.47
C LYS A 85 -24.85 -5.51 7.94
N PRO A 86 -25.98 -4.93 8.38
CA PRO A 86 -27.33 -5.44 8.11
C PRO A 86 -27.72 -5.48 6.63
N ASN A 87 -27.04 -4.71 5.77
CA ASN A 87 -27.42 -4.53 4.36
C ASN A 87 -26.56 -5.31 3.36
N TRP A 88 -25.60 -6.11 3.81
CA TRP A 88 -24.75 -6.94 2.95
C TRP A 88 -25.36 -8.34 2.82
N LYS A 89 -25.54 -8.83 1.59
CA LYS A 89 -26.07 -10.19 1.33
C LYS A 89 -25.00 -11.06 0.67
N ARG A 90 -24.69 -12.18 1.32
CA ARG A 90 -23.74 -13.21 0.84
C ARG A 90 -24.37 -14.12 -0.23
N PRO A 91 -23.55 -14.82 -1.04
CA PRO A 91 -24.03 -15.92 -1.86
C PRO A 91 -24.63 -17.05 -1.01
N LEU A 92 -25.70 -17.65 -1.51
CA LEU A 92 -26.30 -18.86 -0.91
C LEU A 92 -25.28 -20.01 -0.92
N GLY A 93 -25.25 -20.82 0.15
CA GLY A 93 -24.42 -22.03 0.24
C GLY A 93 -22.99 -21.88 0.80
N ARG A 94 -22.52 -20.66 1.11
CA ARG A 94 -21.18 -20.48 1.72
C ARG A 94 -21.21 -20.54 3.27
N PRO A 95 -20.40 -21.40 3.91
CA PRO A 95 -20.37 -21.54 5.36
C PRO A 95 -19.83 -20.29 6.05
N ARG A 96 -20.35 -20.01 7.24
CA ARG A 96 -19.83 -18.94 8.11
C ARG A 96 -18.61 -19.48 8.85
N ALA A 97 -17.44 -18.88 8.64
CA ALA A 97 -16.26 -19.23 9.42
C ALA A 97 -16.31 -18.45 10.74
N LYS A 98 -16.46 -19.17 11.85
CA LYS A 98 -16.30 -18.60 13.19
C LYS A 98 -14.85 -18.79 13.59
N PHE A 99 -14.12 -17.69 13.78
CA PHE A 99 -12.80 -17.74 14.40
C PHE A 99 -12.94 -17.54 15.91
N ASN A 100 -12.16 -18.30 16.68
CA ASN A 100 -12.08 -18.12 18.13
C ASN A 100 -11.17 -16.92 18.42
N ASN A 101 -11.67 -16.02 19.27
CA ASN A 101 -11.04 -14.73 19.55
C ASN A 101 -10.20 -14.80 20.82
N SER A 102 -8.99 -14.24 20.78
CA SER A 102 -8.32 -13.76 22.00
C SER A 102 -7.70 -12.38 21.89
N PHE A 103 -7.56 -11.80 20.69
CA PHE A 103 -6.93 -10.49 20.52
C PHE A 103 -7.68 -9.59 19.52
N ILE A 104 -7.96 -8.36 19.96
CA ILE A 104 -8.57 -7.26 19.20
C ILE A 104 -7.44 -6.28 18.82
N PHE A 105 -7.23 -6.00 17.53
CA PHE A 105 -6.42 -4.83 17.13
C PHE A 105 -7.21 -3.94 16.16
N GLN A 106 -6.99 -2.64 16.31
CA GLN A 106 -7.89 -1.55 15.89
C GLN A 106 -7.74 -1.13 14.41
N PHE A 107 -6.70 -1.59 13.69
CA PHE A 107 -6.40 -1.07 12.35
C PHE A 107 -7.43 -1.51 11.31
N LEU A 108 -7.60 -2.82 11.09
CA LEU A 108 -8.51 -3.33 10.04
C LEU A 108 -9.99 -3.09 10.35
N GLU A 109 -10.38 -2.88 11.62
CA GLU A 109 -11.76 -2.57 12.02
C GLU A 109 -12.28 -1.24 11.45
N ARG A 110 -11.38 -0.34 11.04
CA ARG A 110 -11.75 0.94 10.44
C ARG A 110 -12.38 0.79 9.05
N PHE A 111 -12.18 -0.34 8.39
CA PHE A 111 -12.52 -0.57 7.00
C PHE A 111 -13.71 -1.51 6.84
N ASP A 112 -14.51 -1.26 5.80
CA ASP A 112 -15.66 -2.09 5.47
C ASP A 112 -15.30 -3.34 4.63
N LEU A 113 -14.08 -3.39 4.09
CA LEU A 113 -13.57 -4.54 3.33
C LEU A 113 -12.07 -4.69 3.58
N ALA A 114 -11.67 -5.79 4.22
CA ALA A 114 -10.28 -6.07 4.57
C ALA A 114 -9.92 -7.55 4.41
N PRO A 115 -8.72 -7.90 3.93
CA PRO A 115 -8.20 -9.25 4.06
C PRO A 115 -7.79 -9.52 5.50
N ILE A 116 -7.93 -10.78 5.91
CA ILE A 116 -7.26 -11.30 7.10
C ILE A 116 -6.15 -12.20 6.59
N PHE A 117 -4.93 -11.97 7.05
CA PHE A 117 -3.78 -12.80 6.73
C PHE A 117 -3.55 -13.80 7.85
N THR A 118 -3.31 -15.07 7.52
CA THR A 118 -2.60 -15.97 8.45
C THR A 118 -1.16 -15.49 8.65
N GLU A 119 -0.42 -16.08 9.59
CA GLU A 119 1.00 -15.74 9.76
C GLU A 119 1.82 -16.11 8.51
N GLU A 120 1.51 -17.24 7.87
CA GLU A 120 2.15 -17.68 6.63
C GLU A 120 1.83 -16.75 5.45
N GLU A 121 0.58 -16.31 5.33
CA GLU A 121 0.18 -15.35 4.30
C GLU A 121 0.83 -13.99 4.55
N PHE A 122 0.86 -13.53 5.80
CA PHE A 122 1.52 -12.28 6.15
C PHE A 122 3.01 -12.34 5.81
N ARG A 123 3.69 -13.44 6.15
CA ARG A 123 5.06 -13.68 5.73
C ARG A 123 5.22 -13.62 4.22
N HIS A 124 4.36 -14.31 3.47
CA HIS A 124 4.40 -14.33 2.01
C HIS A 124 4.27 -12.92 1.40
N TRP A 125 3.34 -12.12 1.91
CA TRP A 125 3.02 -10.81 1.35
C TRP A 125 3.92 -9.67 1.83
N PHE A 126 4.48 -9.76 3.05
CA PHE A 126 5.16 -8.62 3.69
C PHE A 126 6.65 -8.85 3.93
N LEU A 127 7.15 -10.09 3.99
CA LEU A 127 8.59 -10.30 4.19
C LEU A 127 9.35 -9.77 2.96
N PRO A 128 10.31 -8.84 3.12
CA PRO A 128 10.98 -8.21 1.99
C PRO A 128 11.67 -9.23 1.07
N GLN A 129 11.35 -9.15 -0.22
CA GLN A 129 11.94 -9.95 -1.28
C GLN A 129 12.42 -9.03 -2.40
N SER A 130 13.72 -9.11 -2.71
CA SER A 130 14.36 -8.21 -3.66
C SER A 130 13.66 -8.22 -5.02
N GLY A 131 13.21 -7.05 -5.47
CA GLY A 131 12.52 -6.90 -6.75
C GLY A 131 11.06 -7.35 -6.77
N ILE A 132 10.51 -7.76 -5.62
CA ILE A 132 9.11 -8.18 -5.48
C ILE A 132 8.40 -7.24 -4.50
N VAL A 133 8.78 -7.26 -3.22
CA VAL A 133 8.18 -6.43 -2.17
C VAL A 133 9.23 -5.92 -1.22
N ASP A 134 9.12 -4.65 -0.84
CA ASP A 134 9.86 -4.08 0.26
C ASP A 134 8.87 -3.72 1.38
N CYS A 135 9.26 -3.99 2.62
CA CYS A 135 8.49 -3.66 3.81
C CYS A 135 9.43 -3.12 4.87
N PHE A 136 9.02 -2.04 5.53
CA PHE A 136 9.77 -1.35 6.56
C PHE A 136 8.91 -1.16 7.79
N THR A 137 9.55 -1.13 8.95
CA THR A 137 8.92 -0.91 10.24
C THR A 137 9.67 0.16 11.02
N VAL A 138 8.97 0.78 11.96
CA VAL A 138 9.56 1.67 12.96
C VAL A 138 9.63 0.91 14.29
N ASP A 139 10.85 0.64 14.75
CA ASP A 139 11.12 -0.07 16.01
C ASP A 139 11.45 0.92 17.13
N SER A 140 10.60 0.98 18.16
CA SER A 140 10.87 1.82 19.34
C SER A 140 11.80 1.15 20.36
N GLY A 141 12.30 -0.06 20.06
CA GLY A 141 13.10 -0.91 20.94
C GLY A 141 12.26 -1.88 21.78
N THR A 142 10.98 -1.55 22.03
CA THR A 142 10.04 -2.37 22.79
C THR A 142 8.98 -3.01 21.89
N GLU A 143 8.48 -2.26 20.91
CA GLU A 143 7.43 -2.68 20.00
C GLU A 143 7.65 -2.08 18.60
N LEU A 144 6.99 -2.67 17.60
CA LEU A 144 6.89 -2.08 16.28
C LEU A 144 5.67 -1.16 16.26
N THR A 145 5.89 0.10 15.92
CA THR A 145 4.86 1.13 16.02
C THR A 145 4.21 1.39 14.68
N ASP A 146 5.00 1.38 13.61
CA ASP A 146 4.55 1.77 12.28
C ASP A 146 5.07 0.76 11.25
N LEU A 147 4.37 0.64 10.12
CA LEU A 147 4.74 -0.24 9.01
C LEU A 147 4.42 0.46 7.69
N VAL A 148 5.32 0.35 6.71
CA VAL A 148 5.07 0.73 5.32
C VAL A 148 5.53 -0.36 4.38
N SER A 149 4.78 -0.59 3.31
CA SER A 149 5.15 -1.57 2.31
C SER A 149 4.83 -1.10 0.90
N TYR A 150 5.63 -1.57 -0.05
CA TYR A 150 5.40 -1.34 -1.47
C TYR A 150 5.94 -2.51 -2.29
N TYR A 151 5.24 -2.85 -3.36
CA TYR A 151 5.67 -3.88 -4.30
C TYR A 151 6.25 -3.26 -5.58
N THR A 152 7.09 -4.04 -6.25
CA THR A 152 7.75 -3.65 -7.50
C THR A 152 6.90 -4.08 -8.68
N LEU A 153 6.58 -3.14 -9.56
CA LEU A 153 6.01 -3.46 -10.87
C LEU A 153 6.91 -2.86 -11.95
N PRO A 154 7.70 -3.68 -12.66
CA PRO A 154 8.49 -3.21 -13.78
C PRO A 154 7.61 -3.05 -15.04
N SER A 155 7.79 -1.94 -15.75
CA SER A 155 7.15 -1.70 -17.05
C SER A 155 8.21 -1.57 -18.14
N THR A 156 8.00 -2.25 -19.26
CA THR A 156 8.89 -2.13 -20.43
C THR A 156 8.74 -0.75 -21.07
N VAL A 157 9.86 -0.10 -21.36
CA VAL A 157 9.89 1.16 -22.12
C VAL A 157 10.07 0.84 -23.60
N MET A 158 9.03 1.11 -24.39
CA MET A 158 9.02 0.81 -25.82
C MET A 158 9.85 1.83 -26.61
N HIS A 159 10.68 1.33 -27.53
CA HIS A 159 11.40 2.13 -28.54
C HIS A 159 12.32 3.24 -28.03
N HIS A 160 12.77 3.19 -26.77
CA HIS A 160 13.73 4.17 -26.25
C HIS A 160 15.19 3.64 -26.39
N PRO A 161 16.16 4.46 -26.85
CA PRO A 161 17.52 4.01 -27.13
C PRO A 161 18.25 3.52 -25.87
N THR A 162 18.15 4.27 -24.77
CA THR A 162 18.89 4.00 -23.52
C THR A 162 18.06 3.28 -22.45
N HIS A 163 16.88 3.80 -22.10
CA HIS A 163 16.01 3.23 -21.07
C HIS A 163 15.18 2.06 -21.59
N LYS A 164 15.31 0.87 -20.99
CA LYS A 164 14.53 -0.32 -21.37
C LYS A 164 13.41 -0.67 -20.40
N MET A 165 13.55 -0.26 -19.14
CA MET A 165 12.56 -0.51 -18.10
C MET A 165 12.33 0.73 -17.24
N LEU A 166 11.10 0.84 -16.75
CA LEU A 166 10.66 1.78 -15.74
C LEU A 166 10.32 0.98 -14.49
N LYS A 167 11.04 1.24 -13.39
CA LYS A 167 10.85 0.52 -12.13
C LYS A 167 9.91 1.34 -11.25
N ALA A 168 8.65 0.91 -11.14
CA ALA A 168 7.65 1.57 -10.31
C ALA A 168 7.46 0.84 -8.98
N ALA A 169 7.42 1.62 -7.89
CA ALA A 169 6.97 1.14 -6.59
C ALA A 169 5.48 1.42 -6.46
N TYR A 170 4.70 0.43 -6.03
CA TYR A 170 3.28 0.61 -5.75
C TYR A 170 3.04 0.46 -4.26
N SER A 171 2.53 1.51 -3.63
CA SER A 171 2.13 1.51 -2.23
C SER A 171 1.21 0.33 -1.97
N PHE A 172 1.52 -0.42 -0.93
CA PHE A 172 0.75 -1.55 -0.46
C PHE A 172 0.13 -1.18 0.90
N TYR A 173 0.16 -2.06 1.90
CA TYR A 173 -0.41 -1.78 3.21
C TYR A 173 0.54 -0.92 4.06
N ASN A 174 0.01 0.15 4.64
CA ASN A 174 0.73 1.05 5.52
C ASN A 174 -0.06 1.26 6.82
N VAL A 175 0.64 1.32 7.95
CA VAL A 175 0.08 1.54 9.28
C VAL A 175 0.89 2.61 9.98
N SER A 176 0.24 3.72 10.33
CA SER A 176 0.80 4.81 11.14
C SER A 176 0.11 4.81 12.50
N THR A 177 0.87 4.71 13.59
CA THR A 177 0.38 4.84 14.97
C THR A 177 1.08 5.93 15.76
N LYS A 178 2.41 6.00 15.71
CA LYS A 178 3.22 6.99 16.45
C LYS A 178 3.90 7.98 15.52
N THR A 179 4.36 7.51 14.36
CA THR A 179 4.97 8.37 13.35
C THR A 179 3.85 9.08 12.58
N GLY A 180 4.00 10.37 12.28
CA GLY A 180 3.04 11.08 11.43
C GLY A 180 3.11 10.59 9.98
N TRP A 181 1.98 10.54 9.27
CA TRP A 181 1.90 10.02 7.90
C TRP A 181 2.89 10.66 6.93
N LEU A 182 3.08 11.98 7.03
CA LEU A 182 4.03 12.72 6.19
C LEU A 182 5.47 12.21 6.36
N ASP A 183 5.88 11.97 7.60
CA ASP A 183 7.24 11.53 7.92
C ASP A 183 7.46 10.08 7.52
N LEU A 184 6.49 9.22 7.86
CA LEU A 184 6.54 7.80 7.56
C LEU A 184 6.58 7.54 6.04
N MET A 185 5.71 8.21 5.29
CA MET A 185 5.68 8.07 3.83
C MET A 185 6.81 8.82 3.13
N SER A 186 7.33 9.92 3.70
CA SER A 186 8.56 10.54 3.22
C SER A 186 9.74 9.56 3.30
N ASP A 187 9.87 8.82 4.40
CA ASP A 187 10.92 7.80 4.56
C ASP A 187 10.73 6.60 3.61
N ALA A 188 9.49 6.22 3.31
CA ALA A 188 9.19 5.24 2.27
C ALA A 188 9.64 5.71 0.87
N LEU A 189 9.39 6.97 0.52
CA LEU A 189 9.83 7.56 -0.75
C LEU A 189 11.36 7.64 -0.84
N VAL A 190 12.03 7.99 0.25
CA VAL A 190 13.51 7.98 0.33
C VAL A 190 14.04 6.58 0.11
N SER A 191 13.46 5.59 0.77
CA SER A 191 13.85 4.18 0.64
C SER A 191 13.64 3.66 -0.78
N ALA A 192 12.51 3.98 -1.40
CA ALA A 192 12.24 3.62 -2.80
C ALA A 192 13.23 4.30 -3.76
N LYS A 193 13.53 5.59 -3.57
CA LYS A 193 14.54 6.29 -4.38
C LYS A 193 15.91 5.63 -4.25
N ASN A 194 16.33 5.29 -3.02
CA ASN A 194 17.61 4.63 -2.75
C ASN A 194 17.67 3.21 -3.33
N ASN A 195 16.52 2.52 -3.42
CA ASN A 195 16.39 1.21 -4.09
C ASN A 195 16.25 1.32 -5.63
N GLY A 196 16.48 2.51 -6.20
CA GLY A 196 16.53 2.75 -7.64
C GLY A 196 15.17 2.75 -8.34
N PHE A 197 14.08 3.04 -7.62
CA PHE A 197 12.76 3.21 -8.24
C PHE A 197 12.66 4.57 -8.94
N ASP A 198 11.93 4.61 -10.05
CA ASP A 198 11.75 5.80 -10.87
C ASP A 198 10.50 6.61 -10.48
N VAL A 199 9.47 5.93 -10.00
CA VAL A 199 8.18 6.50 -9.61
C VAL A 199 7.59 5.70 -8.45
N PHE A 200 6.87 6.40 -7.57
CA PHE A 200 6.09 5.79 -6.50
C PHE A 200 4.60 6.04 -6.73
N ASN A 201 3.84 4.97 -6.89
CA ASN A 201 2.41 5.01 -7.15
C ASN A 201 1.65 4.70 -5.86
N ALA A 202 0.52 5.37 -5.66
CA ALA A 202 -0.39 5.11 -4.56
C ALA A 202 -1.83 5.30 -5.04
N LEU A 203 -2.77 4.58 -4.44
CA LEU A 203 -4.20 4.84 -4.62
C LEU A 203 -4.67 5.78 -3.51
N ASP A 204 -5.71 6.59 -3.75
CA ASP A 204 -6.38 7.37 -2.69
C ASP A 204 -7.31 6.53 -1.79
N LEU A 205 -6.82 5.34 -1.45
CA LEU A 205 -7.38 4.41 -0.48
C LEU A 205 -6.96 4.77 0.94
N MET A 206 -7.71 4.26 1.91
CA MET A 206 -7.41 4.41 3.33
C MET A 206 -7.18 5.88 3.74
N GLU A 207 -6.21 6.12 4.61
CA GLU A 207 -5.70 7.42 5.04
C GLU A 207 -4.67 8.03 4.06
N ASN A 208 -4.47 7.48 2.85
CA ASN A 208 -3.40 7.97 1.97
C ASN A 208 -3.55 9.45 1.60
N LYS A 209 -4.78 9.98 1.58
CA LYS A 209 -5.06 11.41 1.35
C LYS A 209 -4.33 12.34 2.33
N GLU A 210 -3.94 11.85 3.50
CA GLU A 210 -3.19 12.65 4.49
C GLU A 210 -1.78 13.03 4.01
N PHE A 211 -1.21 12.32 3.04
CA PHE A 211 0.15 12.58 2.56
C PHE A 211 0.27 12.87 1.06
N LEU A 212 -0.73 12.53 0.24
CA LEU A 212 -0.59 12.59 -1.22
C LEU A 212 -0.21 13.99 -1.72
N GLU A 213 -0.99 15.01 -1.39
CA GLU A 213 -0.75 16.38 -1.88
C GLU A 213 0.53 16.99 -1.28
N GLU A 214 0.70 16.86 0.04
CA GLU A 214 1.85 17.39 0.79
C GLU A 214 3.18 16.76 0.33
N LEU A 215 3.18 15.46 0.04
CA LEU A 215 4.35 14.77 -0.51
C LEU A 215 4.45 14.87 -2.04
N LYS A 216 3.67 15.77 -2.67
CA LYS A 216 3.73 16.13 -4.09
C LYS A 216 3.40 14.97 -5.04
N PHE A 217 2.52 14.07 -4.62
CA PHE A 217 1.91 13.15 -5.56
C PHE A 217 1.02 13.93 -6.54
N GLY A 218 1.12 13.59 -7.82
CA GLY A 218 0.22 14.09 -8.86
C GLY A 218 -0.88 13.08 -9.13
N ILE A 219 -2.07 13.59 -9.48
CA ILE A 219 -3.19 12.76 -9.93
C ILE A 219 -2.79 12.04 -11.23
N GLY A 220 -2.93 10.73 -11.25
CA GLY A 220 -2.82 9.90 -12.45
C GLY A 220 -4.11 9.89 -13.28
N ASP A 221 -4.03 9.27 -14.45
CA ASP A 221 -5.12 9.15 -15.43
C ASP A 221 -6.07 7.97 -15.14
N GLY A 222 -5.59 6.95 -14.42
CA GLY A 222 -6.34 5.74 -14.11
C GLY A 222 -7.21 5.80 -12.87
N ASN A 223 -8.37 5.13 -12.93
CA ASN A 223 -9.13 4.73 -11.75
C ASN A 223 -9.15 3.20 -11.66
N LEU A 224 -9.05 2.65 -10.46
CA LEU A 224 -9.22 1.22 -10.22
C LEU A 224 -10.66 0.95 -9.80
N GLN A 225 -11.28 -0.10 -10.35
CA GLN A 225 -12.65 -0.49 -9.99
C GLN A 225 -12.64 -1.80 -9.23
N TYR A 226 -13.29 -1.81 -8.06
CA TYR A 226 -13.48 -3.03 -7.27
C TYR A 226 -14.85 -3.63 -7.52
N TYR A 227 -14.86 -4.94 -7.77
CA TYR A 227 -16.06 -5.76 -7.97
C TYR A 227 -16.04 -6.96 -7.03
N LEU A 228 -17.21 -7.32 -6.51
CA LEU A 228 -17.39 -8.54 -5.73
C LEU A 228 -18.28 -9.49 -6.51
N TYR A 229 -17.75 -10.66 -6.86
CA TYR A 229 -18.53 -11.67 -7.57
C TYR A 229 -19.50 -12.37 -6.61
N ASN A 230 -20.77 -12.51 -7.03
CA ASN A 230 -21.86 -13.13 -6.25
C ASN A 230 -22.16 -12.50 -4.88
N TRP A 231 -21.81 -11.23 -4.67
CA TRP A 231 -22.13 -10.49 -3.45
C TRP A 231 -22.99 -9.26 -3.76
N ARG A 232 -23.90 -8.95 -2.84
CA ARG A 232 -24.64 -7.67 -2.86
C ARG A 232 -24.19 -6.82 -1.68
N CYS A 233 -23.68 -5.62 -1.98
CA CYS A 233 -23.26 -4.64 -1.00
C CYS A 233 -23.73 -3.23 -1.42
N PRO A 234 -23.89 -2.29 -0.47
CA PRO A 234 -23.99 -0.88 -0.80
C PRO A 234 -22.67 -0.35 -1.41
N PRO A 235 -22.68 0.83 -2.06
CA PRO A 235 -21.45 1.51 -2.44
C PRO A 235 -20.54 1.75 -1.22
N VAL A 236 -19.26 1.38 -1.32
CA VAL A 236 -18.25 1.60 -0.27
C VAL A 236 -17.31 2.73 -0.72
N PRO A 237 -17.11 3.78 0.09
CA PRO A 237 -16.17 4.84 -0.24
C PRO A 237 -14.71 4.32 -0.20
N PRO A 238 -13.78 4.84 -1.02
CA PRO A 238 -12.38 4.38 -1.07
C PRO A 238 -11.67 4.33 0.29
N GLN A 239 -12.01 5.25 1.21
CA GLN A 239 -11.45 5.34 2.57
C GLN A 239 -11.84 4.14 3.45
N LYS A 240 -12.85 3.36 3.04
CA LYS A 240 -13.34 2.18 3.77
C LYS A 240 -12.90 0.87 3.12
N VAL A 241 -11.96 0.90 2.18
CA VAL A 241 -11.45 -0.29 1.49
C VAL A 241 -9.97 -0.45 1.76
N ILE A 242 -9.57 -1.65 2.21
CA ILE A 242 -8.17 -2.03 2.43
C ILE A 242 -7.83 -3.33 1.70
N HIS A 243 -8.08 -3.34 0.39
CA HIS A 243 -7.74 -4.47 -0.46
C HIS A 243 -6.94 -3.96 -1.66
N TYR A 244 -5.71 -4.44 -1.83
CA TYR A 244 -4.95 -4.25 -3.06
C TYR A 244 -5.15 -5.49 -3.93
N THR A 245 -5.60 -5.28 -5.16
CA THR A 245 -5.75 -6.34 -6.16
C THR A 245 -4.43 -6.49 -6.92
N PHE A 246 -3.98 -7.73 -7.08
CA PHE A 246 -2.89 -8.11 -7.99
C PHE A 246 -3.48 -8.51 -9.36
#